data_AF-A0A7J8ZQZ6-F1
#
_entry.id   AF-A0A7J8ZQZ6-F1
#
_cell.length_a   1.000
_cell.length_b   1.000
_cell.length_c   1.000
_cell.angle_alpha   90.00
_cell.angle_beta   90.00
_cell.angle_gamma   90.00
#
_symmetry.space_group_name_H-M   'P 1'
#
loop_
_entity.id
_entity.type
_entity.pdbx_description
1 polymer ?
#
loop_
_entity_poly.entity_id
_entity_poly.type
_entity_poly.pdbx_seq_one_letter_code
_entity_poly.pdbx_strand_id
1 'polypeptide(L)'
;MHRPSLLLTLLTLLALLTAAPLPAIGYRPLPHLRPNSSDLRFGDSKKYEGSSDFVHLRYHMGPVLTGSITVHTIWYGQWQKSQKKIIREFIGSFSAVNAKHPSVAGWWDTVRLYTDQTGANVSRTVRLGEQKNDRFYSHGKSLTRLSIQSVIKSAVTAKTKPLPINPSNGLYLLLTSDDVYVEDFCGQVCGFHYFTFPSIVGYTLPFAWVGNSAKLCPGICAYPFAVPEYMQGLKPLKSPNGDVGVDGMISVIGHEVAELATNPLVNAWYAGQDPVAPVEIADLCEGIYGTGGGGSYMGQLLKGKDGATYNMNGIRRRYLVQWLWNHVVSYCTGPNALDQ
;
A
#
# COMPACT_ATOMS: atom_id res chain seq x y z
N MET A 1 -34.35 31.30 50.80
CA MET A 1 -34.51 32.21 49.64
C MET A 1 -33.20 32.97 49.45
N HIS A 2 -32.44 32.66 48.40
CA HIS A 2 -31.71 33.63 47.55
C HIS A 2 -30.91 32.84 46.52
N ARG A 3 -31.34 32.97 45.25
CA ARG A 3 -30.66 32.48 44.06
C ARG A 3 -29.54 33.46 43.71
N PRO A 4 -28.29 33.02 43.54
CA PRO A 4 -27.48 33.39 42.39
C PRO A 4 -27.63 32.24 41.38
N SER A 5 -27.87 32.45 40.09
CA SER A 5 -26.80 32.76 39.14
C SER A 5 -27.40 32.90 37.74
N LEU A 6 -28.32 33.86 37.54
CA LEU A 6 -28.81 34.21 36.19
C LEU A 6 -27.81 35.11 35.44
N LEU A 7 -26.82 35.70 36.13
CA LEU A 7 -25.77 36.51 35.49
C LEU A 7 -24.66 35.66 34.85
N LEU A 8 -24.35 34.49 35.41
CA LEU A 8 -23.26 33.64 34.92
C LEU A 8 -23.62 32.92 33.61
N THR A 9 -24.90 32.57 33.42
CA THR A 9 -25.39 31.94 32.19
C THR A 9 -25.52 32.90 31.02
N LEU A 10 -25.71 34.21 31.27
CA LEU A 10 -25.80 35.23 30.22
C LEU A 10 -24.42 35.60 29.65
N LEU A 11 -23.36 35.57 30.47
CA LEU A 11 -21.98 35.83 30.05
C LEU A 11 -21.39 34.69 29.21
N THR A 12 -21.78 33.43 29.47
CA THR A 12 -21.35 32.28 28.64
C THR A 12 -22.04 32.23 27.28
N LEU A 13 -23.28 32.72 27.16
CA LEU A 13 -24.00 32.71 25.88
C LEU A 13 -23.50 33.81 24.92
N LEU A 14 -22.99 34.93 25.43
CA LEU A 14 -22.49 36.04 24.59
C LEU A 14 -21.10 35.76 24.01
N ALA A 15 -20.30 34.91 24.65
CA ALA A 15 -18.99 34.49 24.14
C ALA A 15 -19.09 33.49 22.96
N LEU A 16 -20.24 32.82 22.80
CA LEU A 16 -20.48 31.83 21.74
C LEU A 16 -21.03 32.42 20.43
N LEU A 17 -21.35 33.72 20.39
CA LEU A 17 -21.92 34.39 19.20
C LEU A 17 -20.94 35.31 18.44
N THR A 18 -19.65 35.35 18.80
CA THR A 18 -18.64 36.19 18.11
C THR A 18 -17.49 35.43 17.46
N ALA A 19 -17.46 34.10 17.52
CA ALA A 19 -16.46 33.30 16.82
C ALA A 19 -16.99 32.84 15.44
N ALA A 20 -17.01 33.74 14.46
CA ALA A 20 -17.14 33.35 13.07
C ALA A 20 -15.83 32.66 12.61
N PRO A 21 -15.88 31.54 11.88
CA PRO A 21 -14.68 30.94 11.33
C PRO A 21 -14.13 31.86 10.24
N LEU A 22 -12.86 32.27 10.37
CA LEU A 22 -12.12 32.90 9.27
C LEU A 22 -12.05 31.91 8.09
N PRO A 23 -12.33 32.34 6.85
CA PRO A 23 -12.10 31.47 5.71
C PRO A 23 -10.61 31.21 5.58
N ALA A 24 -10.21 29.93 5.63
CA ALA A 24 -8.87 29.52 5.25
C ALA A 24 -8.67 29.83 3.76
N ILE A 25 -7.90 30.89 3.48
CA ILE A 25 -7.40 31.15 2.13
C ILE A 25 -6.30 30.12 1.86
N GLY A 26 -6.70 28.99 1.26
CA GLY A 26 -5.74 28.12 0.60
C GLY A 26 -5.10 28.90 -0.55
N TYR A 27 -3.80 29.17 -0.46
CA TYR A 27 -3.03 29.73 -1.58
C TYR A 27 -3.12 28.73 -2.76
N ARG A 28 -3.98 29.03 -3.74
CA ARG A 28 -3.90 28.39 -5.06
C ARG A 28 -2.79 29.09 -5.84
N PRO A 29 -1.80 28.37 -6.39
CA PRO A 29 -0.95 28.95 -7.41
C PRO A 29 -1.81 29.39 -8.61
N LEU A 30 -1.57 30.60 -9.09
CA LEU A 30 -2.26 31.32 -10.17
C LEU A 30 -2.97 30.44 -11.24
N PRO A 31 -4.26 30.68 -11.54
CA PRO A 31 -5.00 29.92 -12.57
C PRO A 31 -4.71 30.37 -14.04
N HIS A 32 -3.69 31.19 -14.29
CA HIS A 32 -3.48 31.83 -15.60
C HIS A 32 -2.05 31.73 -16.16
N LEU A 33 -1.37 30.61 -15.94
CA LEU A 33 -0.23 30.24 -16.78
C LEU A 33 -0.72 29.30 -17.88
N ARG A 34 -0.94 29.86 -19.08
CA ARG A 34 -0.98 29.06 -20.31
C ARG A 34 0.47 28.58 -20.54
N PRO A 35 0.78 27.27 -20.45
CA PRO A 35 2.11 26.81 -20.76
C PRO A 35 2.30 26.99 -22.27
N ASN A 36 3.22 27.87 -22.65
CA ASN A 36 3.73 27.86 -24.02
C ASN A 36 4.29 26.48 -24.28
N SER A 37 3.97 25.91 -25.44
CA SER A 37 4.39 24.59 -25.89
C SER A 37 5.88 24.54 -26.27
N SER A 38 6.75 25.02 -25.38
CA SER A 38 8.14 24.64 -25.41
C SER A 38 8.21 23.27 -24.72
N ASP A 39 8.45 22.22 -25.51
CA ASP A 39 8.70 20.85 -25.10
C ASP A 39 9.10 20.74 -23.62
N LEU A 40 8.23 20.11 -22.82
CA LEU A 40 8.64 19.53 -21.54
C LEU A 40 9.64 18.42 -21.89
N ARG A 41 10.88 18.80 -22.15
CA ARG A 41 12.00 17.88 -22.18
C ARG A 41 12.19 17.42 -20.74
N PHE A 42 11.54 16.32 -20.39
CA PHE A 42 11.93 15.50 -19.26
C PHE A 42 13.43 15.21 -19.46
N GLY A 43 14.27 15.90 -18.70
CA GLY A 43 15.71 15.65 -18.71
C GLY A 43 15.98 14.24 -18.18
N ASP A 44 17.14 13.68 -18.52
CA ASP A 44 17.57 12.41 -17.94
C ASP A 44 17.56 12.52 -16.41
N SER A 45 16.82 11.61 -15.77
CA SER A 45 16.71 11.58 -14.32
C SER A 45 18.09 11.37 -13.68
N LYS A 46 18.41 12.17 -12.66
CA LYS A 46 19.70 12.09 -11.98
C LYS A 46 19.73 10.83 -11.11
N LYS A 47 20.90 10.20 -11.00
CA LYS A 47 21.15 9.00 -10.17
C LYS A 47 20.60 9.09 -8.72
N TYR A 48 20.46 10.29 -8.19
CA TYR A 48 20.05 10.58 -6.81
C TYR A 48 18.63 11.16 -6.69
N GLU A 49 17.87 11.15 -7.78
CA GLU A 49 16.49 11.67 -7.79
C GLU A 49 15.61 10.68 -7.01
N GLY A 50 15.57 10.84 -5.69
CA GLY A 50 14.94 9.90 -4.74
C GLY A 50 15.75 9.70 -3.46
N SER A 51 17.04 10.05 -3.40
CA SER A 51 17.79 10.09 -2.14
C SER A 51 17.51 11.41 -1.44
N SER A 52 17.27 11.36 -0.13
CA SER A 52 16.94 12.55 0.65
C SER A 52 17.58 12.49 2.02
N ASP A 53 18.44 13.45 2.32
CA ASP A 53 19.00 13.66 3.67
C ASP A 53 17.92 14.14 4.67
N PHE A 54 16.73 14.50 4.18
CA PHE A 54 15.59 14.93 4.97
C PHE A 54 14.67 13.77 5.38
N VAL A 55 14.85 12.58 4.80
CA VAL A 55 14.06 11.39 5.19
C VAL A 55 14.70 10.76 6.42
N HIS A 56 14.08 11.00 7.57
CA HIS A 56 14.48 10.41 8.83
C HIS A 56 13.55 9.25 9.21
N LEU A 57 13.75 8.11 8.54
CA LEU A 57 13.08 6.87 8.89
C LEU A 57 13.61 6.34 10.22
N ARG A 58 12.72 6.10 11.19
CA ARG A 58 13.09 5.70 12.55
C ARG A 58 12.26 4.52 13.03
N TYR A 59 12.84 3.78 13.96
CA TYR A 59 12.13 2.77 14.72
C TYR A 59 11.54 3.38 16.00
N HIS A 60 10.26 3.11 16.25
CA HIS A 60 9.43 3.70 17.30
C HIS A 60 8.97 2.66 18.32
N MET A 61 9.74 1.58 18.49
CA MET A 61 9.57 0.55 19.52
C MET A 61 8.34 -0.36 19.39
N GLY A 62 7.57 -0.24 18.30
CA GLY A 62 6.50 -1.17 17.95
C GLY A 62 7.01 -2.53 17.43
N PRO A 63 6.16 -3.56 17.41
CA PRO A 63 6.57 -4.88 16.92
C PRO A 63 6.87 -4.87 15.42
N VAL A 64 7.70 -5.81 14.98
CA VAL A 64 8.01 -6.12 13.58
C VAL A 64 7.76 -7.62 13.34
N LEU A 65 7.40 -8.04 12.14
CA LEU A 65 7.13 -9.45 11.85
C LEU A 65 8.43 -10.26 11.65
N THR A 66 9.02 -10.70 12.76
CA THR A 66 10.32 -11.41 12.76
C THR A 66 10.20 -12.93 12.63
N GLY A 67 9.06 -13.51 13.01
CA GLY A 67 8.75 -14.94 12.81
C GLY A 67 8.17 -15.26 11.43
N SER A 68 7.95 -16.54 11.13
CA SER A 68 7.47 -16.96 9.80
C SER A 68 6.08 -16.37 9.48
N ILE A 69 6.06 -15.41 8.56
CA ILE A 69 4.89 -14.63 8.15
C ILE A 69 3.94 -15.54 7.36
N THR A 70 2.68 -15.60 7.81
CA THR A 70 1.62 -16.34 7.13
C THR A 70 0.57 -15.38 6.60
N VAL A 71 0.46 -15.29 5.27
CA VAL A 71 -0.50 -14.42 4.59
C VAL A 71 -1.81 -15.17 4.38
N HIS A 72 -2.83 -14.82 5.16
CA HIS A 72 -4.18 -15.34 5.04
C HIS A 72 -5.02 -14.45 4.13
N THR A 73 -5.37 -14.93 2.93
CA THR A 73 -6.10 -14.11 1.96
C THR A 73 -7.62 -14.24 2.11
N ILE A 74 -8.31 -13.10 2.15
CA ILE A 74 -9.77 -12.99 2.10
C ILE A 74 -10.16 -12.45 0.73
N TRP A 75 -10.77 -13.29 -0.09
CA TRP A 75 -11.27 -12.92 -1.42
C TRP A 75 -12.72 -12.42 -1.29
N TYR A 76 -12.90 -11.10 -1.22
CA TYR A 76 -14.21 -10.48 -1.10
C TYR A 76 -14.78 -10.13 -2.48
N GLY A 77 -15.97 -10.63 -2.78
CA GLY A 77 -16.66 -10.51 -4.06
C GLY A 77 -16.29 -11.57 -5.10
N GLN A 78 -16.55 -11.27 -6.37
CA GLN A 78 -16.40 -12.22 -7.48
C GLN A 78 -15.00 -12.18 -8.08
N TRP A 79 -14.30 -13.31 -7.98
CA TRP A 79 -12.92 -13.42 -8.42
C TRP A 79 -12.71 -14.61 -9.34
N GLN A 80 -12.01 -14.37 -10.46
CA GLN A 80 -11.64 -15.43 -11.38
C GLN A 80 -10.52 -16.31 -10.81
N LYS A 81 -10.48 -17.58 -11.21
CA LYS A 81 -9.41 -18.51 -10.80
C LYS A 81 -8.03 -18.05 -11.27
N SER A 82 -7.94 -17.46 -12.47
CA SER A 82 -6.74 -16.89 -13.07
C SER A 82 -6.16 -15.76 -12.22
N GLN A 83 -7.00 -14.81 -11.81
CA GLN A 83 -6.64 -13.67 -10.96
C GLN A 83 -6.05 -14.11 -9.62
N LYS A 84 -6.74 -15.03 -8.92
CA LYS A 84 -6.22 -15.58 -7.66
C LYS A 84 -4.89 -16.29 -7.84
N LYS A 85 -4.68 -16.96 -8.97
CA LYS A 85 -3.43 -17.68 -9.24
C LYS A 85 -2.26 -16.70 -9.35
N ILE A 86 -2.42 -15.57 -10.02
CA ILE A 86 -1.38 -14.53 -10.13
C ILE A 86 -0.96 -14.06 -8.72
N ILE A 87 -1.92 -13.66 -7.90
CA ILE A 87 -1.66 -13.12 -6.56
C ILE A 87 -1.05 -14.17 -5.62
N ARG A 88 -1.54 -15.42 -5.65
CA ARG A 88 -0.94 -16.51 -4.84
C ARG A 88 0.50 -16.79 -5.24
N GLU A 89 0.78 -16.80 -6.55
CA GLU A 89 2.13 -17.03 -7.05
C GLU A 89 3.04 -15.83 -6.72
N PHE A 90 2.52 -14.60 -6.65
CA PHE A 90 3.26 -13.43 -6.16
C PHE A 90 3.63 -13.57 -4.68
N ILE A 91 2.64 -13.83 -3.81
CA ILE A 91 2.87 -14.06 -2.36
C ILE A 91 3.87 -15.20 -2.13
N GLY A 92 3.74 -16.30 -2.87
CA GLY A 92 4.68 -17.41 -2.78
C GLY A 92 6.10 -17.08 -3.27
N SER A 93 6.27 -16.00 -4.04
CA SER A 93 7.57 -15.61 -4.60
C SER A 93 8.46 -14.82 -3.63
N PHE A 94 7.93 -14.30 -2.51
CA PHE A 94 8.73 -13.63 -1.48
C PHE A 94 9.81 -14.54 -0.87
N SER A 95 9.51 -15.83 -0.70
CA SER A 95 10.43 -16.82 -0.12
C SER A 95 11.10 -17.73 -1.16
N ALA A 96 11.06 -17.38 -2.44
CA ALA A 96 11.56 -18.26 -3.50
C ALA A 96 13.09 -18.30 -3.52
N VAL A 97 13.68 -19.46 -3.23
CA VAL A 97 15.14 -19.64 -3.10
C VAL A 97 15.90 -19.72 -4.44
N ASN A 98 15.23 -20.04 -5.55
CA ASN A 98 15.84 -20.24 -6.87
C ASN A 98 15.15 -19.41 -7.97
N ALA A 99 14.53 -18.29 -7.61
CA ALA A 99 13.91 -17.41 -8.58
C ALA A 99 14.98 -16.69 -9.42
N LYS A 100 14.74 -16.56 -10.72
CA LYS A 100 15.64 -15.86 -11.63
C LYS A 100 15.82 -14.40 -11.20
N HIS A 101 17.06 -13.93 -11.07
CA HIS A 101 17.33 -12.52 -10.81
C HIS A 101 17.03 -11.62 -12.03
N PRO A 102 16.57 -10.38 -11.82
CA PRO A 102 16.10 -9.81 -10.55
C PRO A 102 14.81 -10.51 -10.07
N SER A 103 14.64 -10.72 -8.76
CA SER A 103 13.58 -11.58 -8.21
C SER A 103 12.73 -10.91 -7.11
N VAL A 104 11.49 -11.38 -6.92
CA VAL A 104 10.62 -10.93 -5.81
C VAL A 104 11.26 -11.20 -4.44
N ALA A 105 11.97 -12.33 -4.30
CA ALA A 105 12.72 -12.63 -3.08
C ALA A 105 13.87 -11.62 -2.85
N GLY A 106 14.58 -11.22 -3.91
CA GLY A 106 15.60 -10.18 -3.83
C GLY A 106 15.03 -8.79 -3.53
N TRP A 107 13.79 -8.52 -3.97
CA TRP A 107 13.07 -7.31 -3.54
C TRP A 107 12.70 -7.35 -2.06
N TRP A 108 12.27 -8.52 -1.55
CA TRP A 108 11.96 -8.72 -0.13
C TRP A 108 13.18 -8.57 0.77
N ASP A 109 14.40 -8.75 0.26
CA ASP A 109 15.63 -8.53 1.04
C ASP A 109 15.77 -7.07 1.52
N THR A 110 15.18 -6.08 0.85
CA THR A 110 15.11 -4.70 1.37
C THR A 110 14.22 -4.61 2.62
N VAL A 111 13.08 -5.29 2.65
CA VAL A 111 12.19 -5.36 3.83
C VAL A 111 12.92 -6.00 5.02
N ARG A 112 13.82 -6.94 4.74
CA ARG A 112 14.61 -7.64 5.77
C ARG A 112 15.67 -6.76 6.42
N LEU A 113 15.93 -5.55 5.93
CA LEU A 113 16.86 -4.62 6.59
C LEU A 113 16.30 -4.07 7.90
N TYR A 114 14.98 -4.09 8.05
CA TYR A 114 14.25 -3.57 9.20
C TYR A 114 14.20 -4.57 10.36
N THR A 115 14.36 -4.07 11.59
CA THR A 115 14.46 -4.90 12.80
C THR A 115 13.51 -4.46 13.91
N ASP A 116 13.17 -5.37 14.83
CA ASP A 116 12.54 -4.99 16.10
C ASP A 116 13.58 -4.48 17.14
N GLN A 117 13.11 -4.25 18.37
CA GLN A 117 13.92 -3.79 19.50
C GLN A 117 15.02 -4.78 19.93
N THR A 118 14.90 -6.05 19.56
CA THR A 118 15.88 -7.10 19.86
C THR A 118 16.97 -7.19 18.79
N GLY A 119 16.83 -6.43 17.70
CA GLY A 119 17.68 -6.52 16.52
C GLY A 119 17.29 -7.67 15.59
N ALA A 120 16.15 -8.35 15.82
CA ALA A 120 15.68 -9.39 14.93
C ALA A 120 15.05 -8.77 13.68
N ASN A 121 15.54 -9.18 12.51
CA ASN A 121 15.07 -8.70 11.21
C ASN A 121 13.66 -9.20 10.88
N VAL A 122 12.96 -8.47 9.99
CA VAL A 122 11.78 -9.01 9.31
C VAL A 122 12.09 -10.38 8.70
N SER A 123 11.15 -11.31 8.85
CA SER A 123 11.36 -12.69 8.42
C SER A 123 11.60 -12.80 6.92
N ARG A 124 12.57 -13.65 6.53
CA ARG A 124 12.71 -14.10 5.14
C ARG A 124 11.52 -14.94 4.69
N THR A 125 10.86 -15.63 5.63
CA THR A 125 9.87 -16.65 5.31
C THR A 125 8.47 -16.06 5.33
N VAL A 126 7.97 -15.73 4.15
CA VAL A 126 6.57 -15.42 3.86
C VAL A 126 5.92 -16.61 3.16
N ARG A 127 4.82 -17.12 3.70
CA ARG A 127 4.06 -18.24 3.14
C ARG A 127 2.58 -17.88 2.98
N LEU A 128 1.97 -18.45 1.96
CA LEU A 128 0.53 -18.41 1.79
C LEU A 128 -0.14 -19.32 2.84
N GLY A 129 -1.06 -18.76 3.61
CA GLY A 129 -1.85 -19.48 4.60
C GLY A 129 -3.22 -19.93 4.07
N GLU A 130 -4.10 -20.25 5.03
CA GLU A 130 -5.52 -20.49 4.77
C GLU A 130 -6.18 -19.29 4.09
N GLN A 131 -7.18 -19.56 3.24
CA GLN A 131 -7.86 -18.53 2.46
C GLN A 131 -9.37 -18.60 2.63
N LYS A 132 -10.01 -17.43 2.68
CA LYS A 132 -11.46 -17.29 2.76
C LYS A 132 -12.01 -16.72 1.46
N ASN A 133 -13.18 -17.23 1.04
CA ASN A 133 -13.90 -16.69 -0.11
C ASN A 133 -15.24 -16.17 0.39
N ASP A 134 -15.51 -14.90 0.11
CA ASP A 134 -16.80 -14.27 0.35
C ASP A 134 -17.37 -13.79 -0.99
N ARG A 135 -17.94 -14.73 -1.75
CA ARG A 135 -18.47 -14.47 -3.09
C ARG A 135 -19.83 -13.78 -3.09
N PHE A 136 -20.48 -13.73 -1.92
CA PHE A 136 -21.84 -13.23 -1.76
C PHE A 136 -21.89 -11.84 -1.13
N TYR A 137 -20.73 -11.20 -0.96
CA TYR A 137 -20.63 -9.83 -0.44
C TYR A 137 -21.30 -9.73 0.92
N SER A 138 -20.83 -10.48 1.93
CA SER A 138 -21.52 -10.58 3.22
C SER A 138 -21.74 -9.25 3.96
N HIS A 139 -21.02 -8.19 3.57
CA HIS A 139 -21.16 -6.82 4.06
C HIS A 139 -21.52 -5.81 2.95
N GLY A 140 -22.08 -6.27 1.82
CA GLY A 140 -22.47 -5.44 0.68
C GLY A 140 -21.32 -5.08 -0.28
N LYS A 141 -21.63 -4.32 -1.34
CA LYS A 141 -20.64 -3.90 -2.36
C LYS A 141 -19.99 -2.54 -2.10
N SER A 142 -20.39 -1.86 -1.03
CA SER A 142 -19.81 -0.58 -0.62
C SER A 142 -19.32 -0.75 0.82
N LEU A 143 -18.01 -0.66 1.01
CA LEU A 143 -17.36 -0.88 2.29
C LEU A 143 -16.74 0.43 2.80
N THR A 144 -16.79 0.64 4.11
CA THR A 144 -15.96 1.61 4.84
C THR A 144 -14.78 0.90 5.51
N ARG A 145 -13.80 1.66 6.01
CA ARG A 145 -12.69 1.11 6.81
C ARG A 145 -13.16 0.29 8.01
N LEU A 146 -14.28 0.67 8.64
CA LEU A 146 -14.88 -0.11 9.73
C LEU A 146 -15.49 -1.43 9.23
N SER A 147 -16.19 -1.41 8.09
CA SER A 147 -16.79 -2.64 7.54
C SER A 147 -15.73 -3.65 7.06
N ILE A 148 -14.54 -3.19 6.65
CA ILE A 148 -13.39 -4.06 6.34
C ILE A 148 -13.04 -4.94 7.56
N GLN A 149 -13.04 -4.37 8.77
CA GLN A 149 -12.82 -5.15 9.99
C GLN A 149 -13.96 -6.15 10.24
N SER A 150 -15.21 -5.79 9.93
CA SER A 150 -16.35 -6.71 10.00
C SER A 150 -16.23 -7.87 9.00
N VAL A 151 -15.69 -7.64 7.80
CA VAL A 151 -15.39 -8.72 6.85
C VAL A 151 -14.32 -9.66 7.40
N ILE A 152 -13.25 -9.11 8.00
CA ILE A 152 -12.19 -9.92 8.66
C ILE A 152 -12.78 -10.73 9.81
N LYS A 153 -13.64 -10.14 10.65
CA LYS A 153 -14.40 -10.85 11.70
C LYS A 153 -15.15 -12.03 11.12
N SER A 154 -15.95 -11.81 10.08
CA SER A 154 -16.70 -12.88 9.41
C SER A 154 -15.78 -13.99 8.86
N ALA A 155 -14.56 -13.66 8.44
CA ALA A 155 -13.60 -14.64 7.95
C ALA A 155 -12.98 -15.50 9.07
N VAL A 156 -12.64 -14.91 10.21
CA VAL A 156 -12.03 -15.62 11.36
C VAL A 156 -13.06 -16.34 12.24
N THR A 157 -14.32 -15.89 12.26
CA THR A 157 -15.40 -16.53 13.03
C THR A 157 -16.32 -17.40 12.17
N ALA A 158 -15.94 -17.70 10.92
CA ALA A 158 -16.79 -18.44 10.01
C ALA A 158 -17.06 -19.87 10.50
N LYS A 159 -18.30 -20.33 10.37
CA LYS A 159 -18.69 -21.72 10.74
C LYS A 159 -17.92 -22.79 9.98
N THR A 160 -17.58 -22.54 8.71
CA THR A 160 -16.87 -23.48 7.85
C THR A 160 -15.52 -22.90 7.48
N LYS A 161 -14.41 -23.60 7.77
CA LYS A 161 -13.05 -23.16 7.45
C LYS A 161 -12.80 -21.69 7.86
N PRO A 162 -12.87 -21.35 9.16
CA PRO A 162 -12.45 -20.05 9.65
C PRO A 162 -10.97 -19.85 9.35
N LEU A 163 -10.56 -18.59 9.13
CA LEU A 163 -9.14 -18.27 9.11
C LEU A 163 -8.56 -18.44 10.53
N PRO A 164 -7.35 -19.00 10.68
CA PRO A 164 -6.66 -19.08 11.96
C PRO A 164 -6.50 -17.68 12.57
N ILE A 165 -6.52 -17.60 13.90
CA ILE A 165 -6.22 -16.37 14.66
C ILE A 165 -4.74 -16.40 15.03
N ASN A 166 -3.94 -15.51 14.45
CA ASN A 166 -2.49 -15.44 14.65
C ASN A 166 -2.03 -13.98 14.69
N PRO A 167 -2.07 -13.32 15.86
CA PRO A 167 -1.71 -11.91 15.99
C PRO A 167 -0.20 -11.64 15.86
N SER A 168 0.65 -12.65 16.09
CA SER A 168 2.10 -12.46 16.13
C SER A 168 2.78 -12.58 14.76
N ASN A 169 2.29 -13.48 13.90
CA ASN A 169 2.91 -13.76 12.60
C ASN A 169 1.89 -13.94 11.46
N GLY A 170 0.61 -13.65 11.72
CA GLY A 170 -0.46 -13.71 10.73
C GLY A 170 -0.70 -12.34 10.11
N LEU A 171 -0.81 -12.32 8.79
CA LEU A 171 -1.19 -11.15 8.00
C LEU A 171 -2.50 -11.46 7.30
N TYR A 172 -3.54 -10.68 7.54
CA TYR A 172 -4.86 -10.87 6.92
C TYR A 172 -4.99 -9.95 5.71
N LEU A 173 -4.82 -10.51 4.51
CA LEU A 173 -4.87 -9.75 3.25
C LEU A 173 -6.28 -9.81 2.66
N LEU A 174 -7.06 -8.74 2.80
CA LEU A 174 -8.39 -8.61 2.22
C LEU A 174 -8.30 -8.00 0.82
N LEU A 175 -8.80 -8.73 -0.17
CA LEU A 175 -8.78 -8.31 -1.57
C LEU A 175 -10.21 -8.19 -2.08
N THR A 176 -10.60 -6.99 -2.50
CA THR A 176 -11.94 -6.76 -3.07
C THR A 176 -11.91 -6.90 -4.59
N SER A 177 -12.94 -7.53 -5.15
CA SER A 177 -13.12 -7.65 -6.60
C SER A 177 -13.42 -6.30 -7.26
N ASP A 178 -13.35 -6.27 -8.59
CA ASP A 178 -13.47 -5.04 -9.40
C ASP A 178 -14.85 -4.37 -9.35
N ASP A 179 -15.82 -5.00 -8.68
CA ASP A 179 -17.20 -4.53 -8.54
C ASP A 179 -17.57 -4.18 -7.10
N VAL A 180 -16.57 -3.98 -6.24
CA VAL A 180 -16.73 -3.54 -4.85
C VAL A 180 -16.03 -2.21 -4.66
N TYR A 181 -16.80 -1.24 -4.17
CA TYR A 181 -16.28 0.06 -3.75
C TYR A 181 -15.86 0.02 -2.28
N VAL A 182 -14.74 0.68 -1.97
CA VAL A 182 -14.32 0.96 -0.60
C VAL A 182 -14.11 2.45 -0.46
N GLU A 183 -14.47 3.01 0.68
CA GLU A 183 -14.21 4.40 1.06
C GLU A 183 -12.78 4.83 0.70
N ASP A 184 -12.66 6.01 0.07
CA ASP A 184 -11.42 6.62 -0.45
C ASP A 184 -10.67 5.86 -1.54
N PHE A 185 -11.16 4.68 -1.96
CA PHE A 185 -10.57 3.92 -3.06
C PHE A 185 -10.56 4.76 -4.34
N CYS A 186 -9.44 4.72 -5.07
CA CYS A 186 -9.21 5.47 -6.32
C CYS A 186 -9.08 7.00 -6.18
N GLY A 187 -9.37 7.55 -5.00
CA GLY A 187 -9.24 8.98 -4.72
C GLY A 187 -7.99 9.30 -3.92
N GLN A 188 -7.82 8.62 -2.79
CA GLN A 188 -6.68 8.83 -1.89
C GLN A 188 -5.79 7.59 -1.80
N VAL A 189 -6.36 6.40 -1.94
CA VAL A 189 -5.64 5.14 -1.71
C VAL A 189 -6.02 4.05 -2.71
N CYS A 190 -5.10 3.14 -2.95
CA CYS A 190 -5.32 1.89 -3.70
C CYS A 190 -5.37 0.65 -2.78
N GLY A 191 -4.84 0.81 -1.57
CA GLY A 191 -4.82 -0.13 -0.47
C GLY A 191 -4.54 0.61 0.83
N PHE A 192 -4.60 -0.09 1.95
CA PHE A 192 -4.01 0.37 3.20
C PHE A 192 -3.80 -0.83 4.11
N HIS A 193 -2.86 -0.71 5.03
CA HIS A 193 -2.70 -1.64 6.13
C HIS A 193 -3.07 -1.00 7.47
N TYR A 194 -3.52 -1.84 8.41
CA TYR A 194 -3.86 -1.43 9.77
C TYR A 194 -3.94 -2.68 10.67
N PHE A 195 -4.45 -2.52 11.90
CA PHE A 195 -4.77 -3.64 12.78
C PHE A 195 -6.24 -3.65 13.18
N THR A 196 -6.83 -4.82 13.34
CA THR A 196 -8.23 -4.91 13.78
C THR A 196 -8.39 -4.48 15.22
N PHE A 197 -9.53 -3.87 15.55
CA PHE A 197 -9.86 -3.54 16.93
C PHE A 197 -10.45 -4.76 17.65
N PRO A 198 -9.98 -5.09 18.88
CA PRO A 198 -10.58 -6.14 19.69
C PRO A 198 -12.08 -5.94 19.95
N SER A 199 -12.54 -4.69 20.04
CA SER A 199 -13.97 -4.37 20.19
C SER A 199 -14.83 -4.79 18.99
N ILE A 200 -14.25 -4.89 17.80
CA ILE A 200 -14.95 -5.31 16.58
C ILE A 200 -14.74 -6.80 16.34
N VAL A 201 -13.48 -7.23 16.25
CA VAL A 201 -13.08 -8.57 15.78
C VAL A 201 -12.87 -9.56 16.92
N GLY A 202 -12.66 -9.09 18.15
CA GLY A 202 -12.28 -9.91 19.31
C GLY A 202 -10.77 -10.06 19.47
N TYR A 203 -9.98 -9.63 18.49
CA TYR A 203 -8.52 -9.77 18.43
C TYR A 203 -7.89 -8.55 17.77
N THR A 204 -6.64 -8.25 18.12
CA THR A 204 -5.79 -7.33 17.38
C THR A 204 -5.01 -8.11 16.34
N LEU A 205 -5.39 -7.99 15.07
CA LEU A 205 -4.81 -8.72 13.95
C LEU A 205 -4.28 -7.73 12.90
N PRO A 206 -3.00 -7.81 12.52
CA PRO A 206 -2.46 -7.03 11.41
C PRO A 206 -3.14 -7.42 10.10
N PHE A 207 -3.69 -6.45 9.37
CA PHE A 207 -4.38 -6.68 8.11
C PHE A 207 -4.01 -5.63 7.07
N ALA A 208 -4.11 -6.03 5.80
CA ALA A 208 -4.03 -5.12 4.67
C ALA A 208 -5.28 -5.30 3.81
N TRP A 209 -5.78 -4.21 3.25
CA TRP A 209 -6.78 -4.22 2.21
C TRP A 209 -6.19 -3.70 0.90
N VAL A 210 -6.53 -4.34 -0.22
CA VAL A 210 -6.21 -3.83 -1.57
C VAL A 210 -7.42 -3.98 -2.47
N GLY A 211 -7.74 -2.90 -3.19
CA GLY A 211 -8.87 -2.85 -4.13
C GLY A 211 -8.47 -3.18 -5.57
N ASN A 212 -9.33 -3.92 -6.28
CA ASN A 212 -9.16 -4.12 -7.72
C ASN A 212 -9.72 -2.93 -8.51
N SER A 213 -8.83 -2.15 -9.13
CA SER A 213 -9.16 -0.90 -9.79
C SER A 213 -9.63 -1.04 -11.24
N ALA A 214 -9.68 -2.26 -11.78
CA ALA A 214 -9.91 -2.54 -13.20
C ALA A 214 -11.10 -1.79 -13.81
N LYS A 215 -12.21 -1.69 -13.06
CA LYS A 215 -13.42 -0.99 -13.52
C LYS A 215 -13.52 0.46 -13.04
N LEU A 216 -13.05 0.75 -11.82
CA LEU A 216 -13.30 2.04 -11.18
C LEU A 216 -12.27 3.10 -11.56
N CYS A 217 -10.98 2.76 -11.57
CA CYS A 217 -9.90 3.73 -11.76
C CYS A 217 -8.58 3.11 -12.25
N PRO A 218 -8.58 2.36 -13.36
CA PRO A 218 -7.36 1.67 -13.80
C PRO A 218 -6.18 2.62 -13.99
N GLY A 219 -6.41 3.85 -14.46
CA GLY A 219 -5.34 4.86 -14.62
C GLY A 219 -4.66 5.32 -13.33
N ILE A 220 -5.27 5.12 -12.15
CA ILE A 220 -4.69 5.52 -10.86
C ILE A 220 -3.99 4.31 -10.23
N CYS A 221 -4.75 3.28 -9.89
CA CYS A 221 -4.24 2.15 -9.10
C CYS A 221 -3.73 0.97 -9.94
N ALA A 222 -3.79 1.06 -11.27
CA ALA A 222 -3.13 0.11 -12.18
C ALA A 222 -2.12 0.80 -13.10
N TYR A 223 -1.68 2.01 -12.75
CA TYR A 223 -0.51 2.61 -13.37
C TYR A 223 0.72 1.72 -13.17
N PRO A 224 1.58 1.52 -14.18
CA PRO A 224 1.55 2.10 -15.52
C PRO A 224 0.88 1.23 -16.60
N PHE A 225 0.14 0.18 -16.23
CA PHE A 225 -0.59 -0.70 -17.15
C PHE A 225 -1.88 -0.10 -17.68
N ALA A 226 -2.36 0.95 -17.02
CA ALA A 226 -3.32 1.91 -17.54
C ALA A 226 -2.82 3.33 -17.21
N VAL A 227 -3.15 4.28 -18.08
CA VAL A 227 -2.69 5.67 -17.96
C VAL A 227 -3.92 6.58 -17.91
N PRO A 228 -3.96 7.56 -16.98
CA PRO A 228 -5.01 8.56 -16.93
C PRO A 228 -5.14 9.37 -18.23
N GLU A 229 -6.37 9.72 -18.59
CA GLU A 229 -6.65 10.45 -19.84
C GLU A 229 -5.93 11.80 -19.96
N TYR A 230 -5.65 12.46 -18.81
CA TYR A 230 -4.96 13.75 -18.80
C TYR A 230 -3.46 13.66 -19.11
N MET A 231 -2.84 12.46 -19.02
CA MET A 231 -1.43 12.25 -19.38
C MET A 231 -1.28 12.05 -20.89
N GLN A 232 -1.39 13.15 -21.64
CA GLN A 232 -1.29 13.14 -23.09
C GLN A 232 0.06 12.62 -23.57
N GLY A 233 0.04 11.74 -24.58
CA GLY A 233 1.25 11.20 -25.21
C GLY A 233 1.87 9.97 -24.52
N LEU A 234 1.47 9.66 -23.28
CA LEU A 234 1.94 8.47 -22.57
C LEU A 234 1.05 7.26 -22.90
N LYS A 235 1.67 6.16 -23.36
CA LYS A 235 0.96 4.92 -23.66
C LYS A 235 1.08 3.93 -22.49
N PRO A 236 0.01 3.19 -22.16
CA PRO A 236 0.09 2.15 -21.14
C PRO A 236 1.13 1.08 -21.47
N LEU A 237 1.83 0.62 -20.43
CA LEU A 237 2.72 -0.52 -20.55
C LEU A 237 1.93 -1.82 -20.66
N LYS A 238 2.51 -2.83 -21.33
CA LYS A 238 1.87 -4.14 -21.44
C LYS A 238 2.03 -4.90 -20.12
N SER A 239 0.90 -5.28 -19.53
CA SER A 239 0.85 -6.03 -18.27
C SER A 239 1.53 -7.42 -18.39
N PRO A 240 2.35 -7.84 -17.42
CA PRO A 240 3.12 -9.08 -17.51
C PRO A 240 2.31 -10.36 -17.36
N ASN A 241 1.10 -10.28 -16.80
CA ASN A 241 0.22 -11.43 -16.60
C ASN A 241 -1.09 -11.35 -17.39
N GLY A 242 -1.28 -10.31 -18.20
CA GLY A 242 -2.44 -10.13 -19.08
C GLY A 242 -3.72 -9.69 -18.36
N ASP A 243 -3.62 -9.27 -17.10
CA ASP A 243 -4.73 -8.71 -16.32
C ASP A 243 -4.27 -7.38 -15.71
N VAL A 244 -4.71 -6.27 -16.32
CA VAL A 244 -4.29 -4.91 -15.93
C VAL A 244 -4.65 -4.61 -14.48
N GLY A 245 -5.87 -4.96 -14.04
CA GLY A 245 -6.31 -4.69 -12.68
C GLY A 245 -5.49 -5.47 -11.66
N VAL A 246 -5.32 -6.78 -11.87
CA VAL A 246 -4.54 -7.60 -10.94
C VAL A 246 -3.06 -7.26 -10.97
N ASP A 247 -2.46 -6.98 -12.12
CA ASP A 247 -1.06 -6.56 -12.19
C ASP A 247 -0.83 -5.19 -11.53
N GLY A 248 -1.81 -4.29 -11.57
CA GLY A 248 -1.83 -3.07 -10.75
C GLY A 248 -1.85 -3.38 -9.25
N MET A 249 -2.76 -4.28 -8.84
CA MET A 249 -2.84 -4.74 -7.45
C MET A 249 -1.54 -5.38 -6.96
N ILE A 250 -0.73 -6.01 -7.82
CA ILE A 250 0.52 -6.65 -7.37
C ILE A 250 1.47 -5.63 -6.73
N SER A 251 1.62 -4.43 -7.30
CA SER A 251 2.47 -3.40 -6.70
C SER A 251 1.93 -2.95 -5.35
N VAL A 252 0.62 -2.74 -5.25
CA VAL A 252 -0.05 -2.32 -4.01
C VAL A 252 0.00 -3.43 -2.95
N ILE A 253 -0.21 -4.69 -3.31
CA ILE A 253 -0.04 -5.83 -2.39
C ILE A 253 1.41 -5.88 -1.88
N GLY A 254 2.39 -5.66 -2.75
CA GLY A 254 3.79 -5.57 -2.34
C GLY A 254 4.00 -4.47 -1.30
N HIS A 255 3.55 -3.26 -1.63
CA HIS A 255 3.58 -2.08 -0.77
C HIS A 255 3.00 -2.38 0.62
N GLU A 256 1.73 -2.77 0.69
CA GLU A 256 1.04 -2.97 1.97
C GLU A 256 1.61 -4.14 2.79
N VAL A 257 2.10 -5.19 2.13
CA VAL A 257 2.70 -6.34 2.83
C VAL A 257 4.09 -5.99 3.38
N ALA A 258 4.87 -5.19 2.67
CA ALA A 258 6.16 -4.72 3.14
C ALA A 258 5.99 -3.82 4.37
N GLU A 259 5.09 -2.85 4.28
CA GLU A 259 4.78 -1.92 5.37
C GLU A 259 4.19 -2.61 6.59
N LEU A 260 3.20 -3.50 6.41
CA LEU A 260 2.65 -4.29 7.51
C LEU A 260 3.72 -5.20 8.14
N ALA A 261 4.71 -5.69 7.38
CA ALA A 261 5.78 -6.50 7.95
C ALA A 261 6.73 -5.66 8.82
N THR A 262 6.99 -4.41 8.45
CA THR A 262 7.83 -3.47 9.20
C THR A 262 7.09 -2.68 10.27
N ASN A 263 5.76 -2.57 10.17
CA ASN A 263 4.92 -1.76 11.02
C ASN A 263 3.49 -2.32 11.25
N PRO A 264 3.35 -3.57 11.72
CA PRO A 264 2.05 -4.26 11.85
C PRO A 264 1.01 -3.56 12.74
N LEU A 265 1.45 -2.74 13.70
CA LEU A 265 0.58 -2.01 14.63
C LEU A 265 0.69 -0.49 14.50
N VAL A 266 1.26 0.01 13.39
CA VAL A 266 1.38 1.45 13.08
C VAL A 266 2.15 2.23 14.17
N ASN A 267 3.17 1.61 14.77
CA ASN A 267 4.02 2.19 15.80
C ASN A 267 5.47 1.68 15.80
N ALA A 268 5.98 1.12 14.71
CA ALA A 268 7.33 0.56 14.55
C ALA A 268 8.18 1.39 13.60
N TRP A 269 8.22 1.12 12.29
CA TRP A 269 9.09 1.86 11.36
C TRP A 269 8.32 2.89 10.53
N TYR A 270 8.62 4.17 10.74
CA TYR A 270 8.09 5.27 9.93
C TYR A 270 8.95 6.54 10.05
N ALA A 271 8.80 7.45 9.09
CA ALA A 271 9.56 8.68 9.01
C ALA A 271 8.91 9.79 9.84
N GLY A 272 9.75 10.60 10.49
CA GLY A 272 9.31 11.71 11.32
C GLY A 272 9.13 11.36 12.79
N GLN A 273 8.44 12.24 13.53
CA GLN A 273 8.17 12.11 14.97
C GLN A 273 6.67 12.11 15.29
N ASP A 274 5.82 12.40 14.29
CA ASP A 274 4.38 12.46 14.45
C ASP A 274 3.76 11.13 14.02
N PRO A 275 3.16 10.34 14.94
CA PRO A 275 2.52 9.07 14.61
C PRO A 275 1.17 9.22 13.92
N VAL A 276 0.63 10.44 13.75
CA VAL A 276 -0.73 10.66 13.22
C VAL A 276 -0.83 10.36 11.71
N ALA A 277 0.27 10.51 10.96
CA ALA A 277 0.36 10.18 9.54
C ALA A 277 1.77 9.65 9.22
N PRO A 278 2.08 8.42 9.64
CA PRO A 278 3.41 7.85 9.45
C PRO A 278 3.66 7.68 7.95
N VAL A 279 4.77 8.25 7.46
CA VAL A 279 5.27 7.96 6.11
C VAL A 279 6.20 6.76 6.22
N GLU A 280 5.85 5.67 5.56
CA GLU A 280 6.51 4.38 5.73
C GLU A 280 7.45 4.00 4.57
N ILE A 281 7.93 2.76 4.59
CA ILE A 281 9.04 2.32 3.75
C ILE A 281 8.68 2.24 2.27
N ALA A 282 7.40 1.99 1.95
CA ALA A 282 6.94 1.90 0.57
C ALA A 282 6.41 3.25 0.10
N ASP A 283 5.74 4.03 0.96
CA ASP A 283 5.33 5.42 0.70
C ASP A 283 6.45 6.28 0.10
N LEU A 284 7.66 6.19 0.68
CA LEU A 284 8.83 6.97 0.25
C LEU A 284 9.27 6.68 -1.19
N CYS A 285 8.84 5.56 -1.77
CA CYS A 285 9.29 5.04 -3.05
C CYS A 285 8.15 4.81 -4.04
N GLU A 286 6.98 5.39 -3.77
CA GLU A 286 5.84 5.30 -4.67
C GLU A 286 6.22 5.78 -6.08
N GLY A 287 5.89 4.96 -7.08
CA GLY A 287 6.17 5.26 -8.48
C GLY A 287 7.61 5.01 -8.95
N ILE A 288 8.54 4.61 -8.08
CA ILE A 288 9.93 4.28 -8.44
C ILE A 288 10.02 2.77 -8.68
N TYR A 289 10.36 2.33 -9.89
CA TYR A 289 10.39 0.91 -10.27
C TYR A 289 11.76 0.44 -10.80
N GLY A 290 12.73 1.35 -10.97
CA GLY A 290 14.02 1.07 -11.58
C GLY A 290 15.06 2.17 -11.35
N THR A 291 16.31 1.90 -11.73
CA THR A 291 17.42 2.88 -11.61
C THR A 291 17.07 4.17 -12.35
N GLY A 292 17.34 5.29 -11.69
CA GLY A 292 16.98 6.63 -12.16
C GLY A 292 15.48 6.89 -12.11
N GLY A 293 14.69 6.14 -11.35
CA GLY A 293 13.29 6.49 -11.11
C GLY A 293 13.16 7.58 -10.05
N GLY A 294 12.25 8.52 -10.27
CA GLY A 294 12.06 9.72 -9.45
C GLY A 294 11.40 10.83 -10.27
N GLY A 295 10.76 11.80 -9.60
CA GLY A 295 10.27 13.02 -10.25
C GLY A 295 9.34 12.79 -11.45
N SER A 296 8.43 11.81 -11.38
CA SER A 296 7.50 11.30 -12.42
C SER A 296 8.05 10.28 -13.43
N TYR A 297 9.36 10.00 -13.43
CA TYR A 297 9.92 8.92 -14.24
C TYR A 297 9.99 7.62 -13.44
N MET A 298 9.53 6.50 -14.03
CA MET A 298 9.47 5.20 -13.35
C MET A 298 10.83 4.54 -13.14
N GLY A 299 11.87 5.04 -13.82
CA GLY A 299 13.18 4.41 -13.89
C GLY A 299 13.27 3.33 -14.96
N GLN A 300 14.43 2.71 -15.05
CA GLN A 300 14.74 1.71 -16.08
C GLN A 300 14.05 0.36 -15.81
N LEU A 301 13.21 -0.07 -16.75
CA LEU A 301 12.40 -1.30 -16.66
C LEU A 301 12.89 -2.38 -17.62
N LEU A 302 12.62 -3.64 -17.27
CA LEU A 302 12.89 -4.79 -18.14
C LEU A 302 11.74 -5.00 -19.12
N LYS A 303 12.08 -5.41 -20.35
CA LYS A 303 11.11 -5.73 -21.40
C LYS A 303 11.20 -7.19 -21.81
N GLY A 304 10.07 -7.87 -21.77
CA GLY A 304 9.93 -9.25 -22.23
C GLY A 304 9.93 -9.37 -23.75
N LYS A 305 10.25 -10.57 -24.25
CA LYS A 305 10.11 -10.90 -25.68
C LYS A 305 8.68 -10.75 -26.20
N ASP A 306 7.71 -10.92 -25.31
CA ASP A 306 6.28 -10.71 -25.56
C ASP A 306 5.84 -9.24 -25.40
N GLY A 307 6.77 -8.33 -25.16
CA GLY A 307 6.53 -6.90 -25.01
C GLY A 307 6.04 -6.46 -23.62
N ALA A 308 5.83 -7.40 -22.69
CA ALA A 308 5.45 -7.08 -21.32
C ALA A 308 6.58 -6.34 -20.59
N THR A 309 6.22 -5.37 -19.75
CA THR A 309 7.17 -4.63 -18.92
C THR A 309 7.12 -5.13 -17.48
N TYR A 310 8.29 -5.27 -16.85
CA TYR A 310 8.45 -5.80 -15.50
C TYR A 310 9.77 -5.34 -14.89
N ASN A 311 9.97 -5.54 -13.58
CA ASN A 311 11.25 -5.28 -12.94
C ASN A 311 11.76 -6.47 -12.09
N MET A 312 10.94 -7.51 -11.88
CA MET A 312 11.36 -8.70 -11.15
C MET A 312 10.64 -9.97 -11.60
N ASN A 313 11.27 -11.12 -11.39
CA ASN A 313 10.71 -12.44 -11.63
C ASN A 313 10.25 -13.07 -10.30
N GLY A 314 9.09 -13.71 -10.31
CA GLY A 314 8.69 -14.67 -9.27
C GLY A 314 8.97 -16.11 -9.69
N ILE A 315 8.27 -17.06 -9.06
CA ILE A 315 8.44 -18.50 -9.32
C ILE A 315 8.11 -18.86 -10.78
N ARG A 316 7.05 -18.26 -11.36
CA ARG A 316 6.55 -18.58 -12.72
C ARG A 316 6.15 -17.37 -13.55
N ARG A 317 6.16 -16.19 -12.96
CA ARG A 317 5.58 -14.96 -13.50
C ARG A 317 6.55 -13.82 -13.37
N ARG A 318 6.31 -12.77 -14.14
CA ARG A 318 7.01 -11.50 -14.03
C ARG A 318 6.08 -10.52 -13.34
N TYR A 319 6.66 -9.60 -12.59
CA TYR A 319 5.93 -8.59 -11.84
C TYR A 319 6.61 -7.23 -11.98
N LEU A 320 5.81 -6.19 -11.85
CA LEU A 320 6.26 -4.81 -11.72
C LEU A 320 5.80 -4.34 -10.34
N VAL A 321 6.75 -4.07 -9.45
CA VAL A 321 6.48 -3.62 -8.07
C VAL A 321 7.39 -2.45 -7.78
N GLN A 322 6.87 -1.40 -7.15
CA GLN A 322 7.70 -0.28 -6.74
C GLN A 322 8.88 -0.73 -5.86
N TRP A 323 9.95 0.03 -5.86
CA TRP A 323 11.07 -0.15 -4.95
C TRP A 323 10.68 0.23 -3.52
N LEU A 324 11.54 -0.11 -2.57
CA LEU A 324 11.34 0.19 -1.15
C LEU A 324 12.49 1.03 -0.64
N TRP A 325 12.23 1.85 0.37
CA TRP A 325 13.26 2.64 1.00
C TRP A 325 14.29 1.71 1.63
N ASN A 326 15.57 1.95 1.32
CA ASN A 326 16.67 1.27 1.99
C ASN A 326 17.34 2.29 2.91
N HIS A 327 17.11 2.17 4.21
CA HIS A 327 17.66 3.10 5.20
C HIS A 327 19.19 3.03 5.34
N VAL A 328 19.85 1.98 4.81
CA VAL A 328 21.31 1.83 4.89
C VAL A 328 22.01 2.77 3.91
N VAL A 329 21.39 2.97 2.74
CA VAL A 329 21.92 3.82 1.67
C VAL A 329 21.07 5.08 1.44
N SER A 330 20.03 5.28 2.25
CA SER A 330 19.08 6.40 2.17
C SER A 330 18.53 6.62 0.75
N TYR A 331 18.12 5.53 0.11
CA TYR A 331 17.64 5.53 -1.27
C TYR A 331 16.64 4.39 -1.53
N CYS A 332 15.69 4.63 -2.42
CA CYS A 332 14.79 3.59 -2.93
C CYS A 332 15.59 2.52 -3.67
N THR A 333 15.48 1.27 -3.25
CA THR A 333 16.27 0.17 -3.80
C THR A 333 15.36 -0.97 -4.25
N GLY A 334 15.69 -1.59 -5.38
CA GLY A 334 15.09 -2.83 -5.82
C GLY A 334 16.07 -3.72 -6.58
N PRO A 335 15.66 -4.96 -6.88
CA PRO A 335 16.57 -6.01 -7.34
C PRO A 335 17.09 -5.81 -8.77
N ASN A 336 16.45 -4.94 -9.56
CA ASN A 336 16.86 -4.55 -10.92
C ASN A 336 17.73 -3.30 -10.94
N ALA A 337 18.20 -2.81 -9.79
CA ALA A 337 19.12 -1.70 -9.75
C ALA A 337 20.42 -2.07 -10.50
N LEU A 338 20.87 -1.16 -11.37
CA LEU A 338 22.05 -1.36 -12.21
C LEU A 338 23.36 -0.96 -11.53
N ASP A 339 23.25 -0.33 -10.36
CA ASP A 339 24.32 0.39 -9.68
C ASP A 339 24.56 -0.11 -8.24
N GLN A 340 24.24 -1.38 -7.98
CA GLN A 340 24.51 -2.05 -6.69
C GLN A 340 25.94 -2.54 -6.54
#